data_AF-A0A7X6A7A1-F1
#
_entry.id   AF-A0A7X6A7A1-F1
#
_cell.length_a   1.000
_cell.length_b   1.000
_cell.length_c   1.000
_cell.angle_alpha   90.00
_cell.angle_beta   90.00
_cell.angle_gamma   90.00
#
_symmetry.space_group_name_H-M   'P 1'
#
loop_
_entity.id
_entity.type
_entity.pdbx_description
1 polymer ?
#
loop_
_entity_poly.entity_id
_entity_poly.type
_entity_poly.pdbx_seq_one_letter_code
_entity_poly.pdbx_strand_id
1 'polypeptide(L)'
;MSFDSRARCLAVLLAVALAGCSASVEPDEVPVVDLTGGPAFPLEAHLESAAIAAGDYDHEQLFEAGRELFHTPYNGLDGVGISRLPDGTPLNRFSVPPTGGKGGGMVSSQSCVECHNHPAAAAAGLASTNRALDLNKDGLPPFVQRSTTSLWGNGVVQLLAQEITEDLQAIRDEALTAAGEAPGTTVERALESKGISYGKLAATASASGETELDLSGLEGIDVDLVVRPLLWKGLAPTVRTVTLGASAGLMGMLAEEITWFPPPGKDYNPDPDGDGVEREFSVGDVTAMAVYTASQETPESIGRLAELGLVAAPDAATVETIDRGREAFASVGCADCHVPELHLKDTVFEEPTSRGNGNYYNQRLAGKDENYDPARPARFDLLVDAQEPRLEPHPDGGAIVRSYGDLKRHQMGRQLADPPGPQHPLTANGTPLTIDGEKAVVDPGVWLTAELWGVGSTGPWLHDSRAGTLDEAIRWHGEDDPPAPGDAGRSEAQESRDAYAALAATDREALLTFLRSLQTRAAPGGN
;
A
#
# COMPACT_ATOMS: atom_id res chain seq x y z
N MET A 1 75.40 38.65 -3.20
CA MET A 1 74.72 39.88 -3.63
C MET A 1 74.74 39.90 -5.15
N SER A 2 73.60 39.61 -5.77
CA SER A 2 73.45 39.43 -7.22
C SER A 2 72.28 40.28 -7.71
N PHE A 3 72.56 41.08 -8.74
CA PHE A 3 71.77 41.70 -9.81
C PHE A 3 70.26 41.35 -9.93
N ASP A 4 69.36 42.15 -10.51
CA ASP A 4 69.27 43.55 -10.96
C ASP A 4 67.85 43.73 -11.58
N SER A 5 67.34 44.97 -11.55
CA SER A 5 66.39 45.61 -12.50
C SER A 5 64.99 45.00 -12.78
N ARG A 6 63.92 45.78 -12.55
CA ARG A 6 63.22 46.56 -13.62
C ARG A 6 61.97 47.31 -13.13
N ALA A 7 61.69 48.40 -13.85
CA ALA A 7 60.71 49.46 -13.69
C ALA A 7 59.24 49.04 -13.46
N ARG A 8 58.51 49.87 -12.69
CA ARG A 8 57.05 49.88 -12.62
C ARG A 8 56.50 51.14 -13.31
N CYS A 9 55.88 50.96 -14.47
CA CYS A 9 55.00 51.96 -15.08
C CYS A 9 53.61 51.88 -14.43
N LEU A 10 53.09 53.05 -14.05
CA LEU A 10 51.75 53.26 -13.52
C LEU A 10 50.79 53.40 -14.71
N ALA A 11 49.82 52.49 -14.83
CA ALA A 11 48.69 52.61 -15.75
C ALA A 11 47.41 52.40 -14.94
N VAL A 12 46.64 53.47 -14.76
CA VAL A 12 45.32 53.47 -14.13
C VAL A 12 44.33 52.91 -15.16
N LEU A 13 43.79 51.73 -14.88
CA LEU A 13 42.81 51.04 -15.72
C LEU A 13 41.39 51.44 -15.29
N LEU A 14 40.63 51.82 -16.32
CA LEU A 14 39.24 52.24 -16.34
C LEU A 14 38.32 51.14 -15.75
N ALA A 15 37.46 51.49 -14.80
CA ALA A 15 36.44 50.61 -14.26
C ALA A 15 35.32 50.40 -15.30
N VAL A 16 35.20 49.18 -15.82
CA VAL A 16 34.01 48.69 -16.52
C VAL A 16 33.22 47.86 -15.52
N ALA A 17 32.05 48.36 -15.12
CA ALA A 17 31.11 47.61 -14.31
C ALA A 17 30.46 46.52 -15.18
N LEU A 18 31.02 45.32 -15.15
CA LEU A 18 30.33 44.11 -15.57
C LEU A 18 29.39 43.73 -14.41
N ALA A 19 28.08 43.91 -14.61
CA ALA A 19 27.06 43.29 -13.78
C ALA A 19 27.11 41.78 -14.04
N GLY A 20 28.04 41.09 -13.36
CA GLY A 20 27.98 39.65 -13.21
C GLY A 20 26.87 39.32 -12.23
N CYS A 21 25.78 38.74 -12.73
CA CYS A 21 24.90 37.92 -11.90
C CYS A 21 25.70 36.70 -11.43
N SER A 22 26.47 36.85 -10.35
CA SER A 22 26.84 35.70 -9.54
C SER A 22 25.61 35.36 -8.71
N ALA A 23 24.81 34.40 -9.19
CA ALA A 23 24.00 33.63 -8.27
C ALA A 23 25.02 32.98 -7.32
N SER A 24 25.11 33.48 -6.09
CA SER A 24 25.77 32.77 -5.02
C SER A 24 24.97 31.49 -4.83
N VAL A 25 25.50 30.39 -5.36
CA VAL A 25 25.12 29.07 -4.89
C VAL A 25 25.62 29.05 -3.45
N GLU A 26 24.71 29.27 -2.50
CA GLU A 26 24.94 28.88 -1.10
C GLU A 26 25.41 27.42 -1.19
N PRO A 27 26.58 27.05 -0.63
CA PRO A 27 26.98 25.65 -0.63
C PRO A 27 25.87 24.89 0.09
N ASP A 28 25.25 23.92 -0.60
CA ASP A 28 24.30 23.00 0.02
C ASP A 28 24.91 22.54 1.34
N GLU A 29 24.18 22.73 2.45
CA GLU A 29 24.64 22.25 3.75
C GLU A 29 25.01 20.78 3.59
N VAL A 30 26.28 20.46 3.86
CA VAL A 30 26.71 19.06 3.82
C VAL A 30 25.83 18.32 4.81
N PRO A 31 25.10 17.26 4.40
CA PRO A 31 24.23 16.54 5.31
C PRO A 31 25.07 16.02 6.48
N VAL A 32 24.81 16.55 7.67
CA VAL A 32 25.44 16.10 8.91
C VAL A 32 24.48 15.09 9.53
N VAL A 33 24.99 13.89 9.81
CA VAL A 33 24.25 12.97 10.68
C VAL A 33 24.25 13.60 12.07
N ASP A 34 23.09 14.09 12.50
CA ASP A 34 22.93 14.59 13.85
C ASP A 34 23.03 13.40 14.83
N LEU A 35 24.19 13.27 15.46
CA LEU A 35 24.44 12.30 16.53
C LEU A 35 24.12 12.92 17.88
N THR A 36 23.03 13.71 17.97
CA THR A 36 22.53 14.19 19.25
C THR A 36 22.40 12.99 20.19
N GLY A 37 22.87 13.14 21.42
CA GLY A 37 22.73 12.09 22.44
C GLY A 37 21.30 11.95 22.99
N GLY A 38 20.29 12.40 22.24
CA GLY A 38 18.89 12.50 22.64
C GLY A 38 17.94 11.70 21.73
N PRO A 39 16.66 11.58 22.12
CA PRO A 39 15.63 10.95 21.29
C PRO A 39 15.48 11.69 19.96
N ALA A 40 15.18 10.94 18.89
CA ALA A 40 14.91 11.49 17.56
C ALA A 40 13.43 11.79 17.33
N PHE A 41 12.53 11.38 18.24
CA PHE A 41 11.09 11.62 18.14
C PHE A 41 10.79 13.08 17.72
N PRO A 42 10.05 13.30 16.60
CA PRO A 42 10.09 14.60 15.92
C PRO A 42 9.08 15.61 16.44
N LEU A 43 8.13 15.18 17.27
CA LEU A 43 7.08 16.04 17.80
C LEU A 43 7.39 16.47 19.24
N GLU A 44 6.88 17.63 19.65
CA GLU A 44 7.05 18.10 21.05
C GLU A 44 6.46 17.12 22.08
N ALA A 45 5.40 16.40 21.69
CA ALA A 45 4.76 15.33 22.43
C ALA A 45 4.01 14.40 21.48
N HIS A 46 3.70 13.18 21.95
CA HIS A 46 2.79 12.28 21.26
C HIS A 46 1.42 12.93 21.03
N LEU A 47 0.81 12.63 19.88
CA LEU A 47 -0.54 13.06 19.57
C LEU A 47 -1.57 12.20 20.31
N GLU A 48 -2.60 12.81 20.90
CA GLU A 48 -3.61 12.06 21.65
C GLU A 48 -4.94 12.00 20.89
N SER A 49 -5.59 10.83 20.91
CA SER A 49 -6.91 10.62 20.29
C SER A 49 -7.97 11.58 20.84
N ALA A 50 -7.88 11.97 22.12
CA ALA A 50 -8.76 12.97 22.73
C ALA A 50 -8.71 14.33 22.02
N ALA A 51 -7.51 14.79 21.66
CA ALA A 51 -7.30 16.08 21.00
C ALA A 51 -7.78 16.04 19.55
N ILE A 52 -7.55 14.93 18.86
CA ILE A 52 -8.10 14.69 17.51
C ILE A 52 -9.63 14.71 17.55
N ALA A 53 -10.25 13.98 18.48
CA ALA A 53 -11.72 13.95 18.64
C ALA A 53 -12.31 15.29 19.11
N ALA A 54 -11.53 16.13 19.79
CA ALA A 54 -11.90 17.51 20.13
C ALA A 54 -11.86 18.46 18.93
N GLY A 55 -11.21 18.06 17.83
CA GLY A 55 -10.99 18.90 16.66
C GLY A 55 -9.83 19.88 16.84
N ASP A 56 -8.86 19.57 17.71
CA ASP A 56 -7.70 20.42 17.98
C ASP A 56 -6.68 20.43 16.83
N TYR A 57 -6.76 19.44 15.93
CA TYR A 57 -5.91 19.33 14.73
C TYR A 57 -6.77 19.30 13.47
N ASP A 58 -6.41 20.12 12.49
CA ASP A 58 -6.94 20.00 11.13
C ASP A 58 -6.16 18.97 10.30
N HIS A 59 -6.59 18.77 9.05
CA HIS A 59 -5.96 17.82 8.13
C HIS A 59 -4.48 18.15 7.87
N GLU A 60 -4.13 19.41 7.63
CA GLU A 60 -2.76 19.81 7.29
C GLU A 60 -1.81 19.55 8.46
N GLN A 61 -2.26 19.85 9.69
CA GLN A 61 -1.51 19.56 10.91
C GLN A 61 -1.30 18.06 11.12
N LEU A 62 -2.33 17.22 10.91
CA LEU A 62 -2.19 15.77 11.01
C LEU A 62 -1.32 15.18 9.89
N PHE A 63 -1.44 15.71 8.67
CA PHE A 63 -0.63 15.32 7.53
C PHE A 63 0.85 15.59 7.81
N GLU A 64 1.20 16.78 8.32
CA GLU A 64 2.60 17.11 8.60
C GLU A 64 3.16 16.39 9.82
N ALA A 65 2.37 16.21 10.88
CA ALA A 65 2.81 15.35 11.98
C ALA A 65 3.05 13.92 11.50
N GLY A 66 2.17 13.39 10.65
CA GLY A 66 2.33 12.08 10.03
C GLY A 66 3.55 11.99 9.13
N ARG A 67 3.85 13.04 8.37
CA ARG A 67 5.07 13.14 7.55
C ARG A 67 6.32 13.09 8.42
N GLU A 68 6.39 13.91 9.47
CA GLU A 68 7.53 13.92 10.39
C GLU A 68 7.74 12.56 11.05
N LEU A 69 6.67 11.91 11.53
CA LEU A 69 6.74 10.56 12.09
C LEU A 69 7.20 9.51 11.06
N PHE A 70 6.69 9.59 9.83
CA PHE A 70 7.02 8.63 8.77
C PHE A 70 8.50 8.71 8.33
N HIS A 71 9.06 9.92 8.32
CA HIS A 71 10.41 10.20 7.81
C HIS A 71 11.51 10.14 8.87
N THR A 72 11.16 10.26 10.15
CA THR A 72 12.15 10.28 11.23
C THR A 72 12.97 8.99 11.31
N PRO A 73 14.31 9.06 11.20
CA PRO A 73 15.17 7.92 11.49
C PRO A 73 15.29 7.76 13.00
N TYR A 74 14.38 6.98 13.59
CA TYR A 74 14.33 6.75 15.03
C TYR A 74 15.62 6.10 15.57
N ASN A 75 15.89 6.26 16.87
CA ASN A 75 17.10 5.76 17.51
C ASN A 75 16.84 4.96 18.81
N GLY A 76 17.91 4.60 19.54
CA GLY A 76 17.86 3.84 20.81
C GLY A 76 16.86 4.31 21.83
N LEU A 77 16.73 5.63 21.90
CA LEU A 77 15.97 6.31 22.93
C LEU A 77 14.49 6.42 22.56
N ASP A 78 14.14 6.13 21.31
CA ASP A 78 12.76 6.15 20.80
C ASP A 78 12.14 4.74 20.74
N GLY A 79 12.92 3.68 20.95
CA GLY A 79 12.45 2.29 20.96
C GLY A 79 12.56 1.55 19.63
N VAL A 80 13.32 2.07 18.65
CA VAL A 80 13.36 1.39 17.34
C VAL A 80 14.14 0.07 17.37
N GLY A 81 13.53 -1.02 16.95
CA GLY A 81 14.20 -2.30 16.78
C GLY A 81 14.23 -3.13 18.05
N ILE A 82 14.33 -4.44 17.90
CA ILE A 82 14.06 -5.37 19.00
C ILE A 82 15.35 -5.78 19.73
N SER A 83 15.31 -5.86 21.05
CA SER A 83 16.47 -6.33 21.82
C SER A 83 16.39 -7.81 22.21
N ARG A 84 15.18 -8.35 22.36
CA ARG A 84 14.93 -9.74 22.80
C ARG A 84 13.67 -10.33 22.18
N LEU A 85 13.64 -11.66 22.05
CA LEU A 85 12.42 -12.41 21.78
C LEU A 85 11.53 -12.47 23.05
N PRO A 86 10.22 -12.76 22.90
CA PRO A 86 9.32 -12.93 24.04
C PRO A 86 9.67 -14.07 25.02
N ASP A 87 10.65 -14.91 24.72
CA ASP A 87 11.20 -15.93 25.62
C ASP A 87 12.51 -15.50 26.31
N GLY A 88 12.95 -14.26 26.09
CA GLY A 88 14.15 -13.66 26.66
C GLY A 88 15.42 -13.86 25.82
N THR A 89 15.36 -14.55 24.68
CA THR A 89 16.53 -14.74 23.80
C THR A 89 17.01 -13.39 23.25
N PRO A 90 18.30 -13.01 23.41
CA PRO A 90 18.82 -11.75 22.89
C PRO A 90 18.94 -11.78 21.37
N LEU A 91 18.67 -10.64 20.73
CA LEU A 91 18.76 -10.45 19.28
C LEU A 91 19.66 -9.26 18.94
N ASN A 92 20.12 -9.22 17.69
CA ASN A 92 20.62 -7.98 17.13
C ASN A 92 19.44 -7.04 16.92
N ARG A 93 19.62 -5.78 17.30
CA ARG A 93 18.63 -4.71 17.17
C ARG A 93 17.99 -4.64 15.77
N PHE A 94 18.83 -4.77 14.76
CA PHE A 94 18.43 -4.91 13.37
C PHE A 94 18.96 -6.23 12.81
N SER A 95 18.14 -6.94 12.06
CA SER A 95 18.42 -8.21 11.42
C SER A 95 17.86 -8.23 10.01
N VAL A 96 18.74 -8.46 9.03
CA VAL A 96 18.40 -8.63 7.61
C VAL A 96 17.78 -10.00 7.31
N PRO A 97 18.26 -11.14 7.85
CA PRO A 97 17.46 -12.36 7.81
C PRO A 97 16.29 -12.27 8.80
N PRO A 98 15.17 -12.95 8.55
CA PRO A 98 14.10 -13.06 9.53
C PRO A 98 14.68 -13.58 10.84
N THR A 99 14.36 -12.93 11.95
CA THR A 99 14.71 -13.46 13.27
C THR A 99 13.82 -14.69 13.49
N GLY A 100 14.36 -15.89 13.22
CA GLY A 100 13.64 -17.15 13.34
C GLY A 100 12.92 -17.29 14.69
N GLY A 101 11.89 -18.12 14.74
CA GLY A 101 10.99 -18.20 15.89
C GLY A 101 9.88 -17.14 15.85
N LYS A 102 9.22 -16.89 16.99
CA LYS A 102 7.95 -16.14 17.06
C LYS A 102 8.02 -14.66 16.62
N GLY A 103 9.20 -14.13 16.26
CA GLY A 103 9.44 -12.75 15.81
C GLY A 103 8.95 -12.40 14.40
N GLY A 104 8.64 -13.39 13.55
CA GLY A 104 7.76 -13.24 12.38
C GLY A 104 8.24 -12.38 11.19
N GLY A 105 9.40 -11.72 11.24
CA GLY A 105 9.88 -10.90 10.12
C GLY A 105 11.29 -10.32 10.28
N MET A 106 11.72 -9.60 9.24
CA MET A 106 12.93 -8.80 9.17
C MET A 106 12.72 -7.44 9.87
N VAL A 107 13.31 -7.23 11.05
CA VAL A 107 13.38 -5.91 11.72
C VAL A 107 14.67 -5.23 11.27
N SER A 108 14.59 -4.23 10.39
CA SER A 108 15.76 -3.79 9.62
C SER A 108 15.81 -2.31 9.29
N SER A 109 14.82 -1.55 9.74
CA SER A 109 14.65 -0.17 9.31
C SER A 109 14.41 0.76 10.48
N GLN A 110 14.91 2.00 10.38
CA GLN A 110 14.73 3.03 11.41
C GLN A 110 13.51 3.93 11.13
N SER A 111 12.91 3.86 9.95
CA SER A 111 11.82 4.74 9.52
C SER A 111 10.98 4.08 8.43
N CYS A 112 9.77 4.58 8.18
CA CYS A 112 8.96 4.07 7.06
C CYS A 112 9.60 4.44 5.71
N VAL A 113 10.20 5.64 5.62
CA VAL A 113 10.77 6.16 4.38
C VAL A 113 11.99 5.39 3.87
N GLU A 114 12.74 4.70 4.72
CA GLU A 114 13.87 3.86 4.29
C GLU A 114 13.47 2.77 3.28
N CYS A 115 12.26 2.23 3.40
CA CYS A 115 11.70 1.27 2.45
C CYS A 115 10.83 1.94 1.37
N HIS A 116 10.10 2.99 1.71
CA HIS A 116 9.13 3.68 0.85
C HIS A 116 9.70 5.00 0.32
N ASN A 117 10.75 4.93 -0.50
CA ASN A 117 11.46 6.11 -1.02
C ASN A 117 11.74 6.11 -2.52
N HIS A 118 11.28 5.10 -3.27
CA HIS A 118 11.61 5.00 -4.69
C HIS A 118 10.36 5.07 -5.58
N PRO A 119 10.28 6.08 -6.48
CA PRO A 119 11.27 7.11 -6.80
C PRO A 119 11.23 8.33 -5.87
N ALA A 120 10.26 8.42 -4.97
CA ALA A 120 10.14 9.47 -3.97
C ALA A 120 9.56 8.90 -2.67
N ALA A 121 9.48 9.72 -1.62
CA ALA A 121 8.88 9.31 -0.36
C ALA A 121 7.44 8.80 -0.52
N ALA A 122 7.05 7.84 0.32
CA ALA A 122 5.78 7.12 0.30
C ALA A 122 5.50 6.33 -1.00
N ALA A 123 6.50 6.16 -1.85
CA ALA A 123 6.41 5.31 -3.03
C ALA A 123 6.74 3.84 -2.70
N ALA A 124 7.08 3.08 -3.74
CA ALA A 124 7.61 1.73 -3.62
C ALA A 124 9.07 1.76 -3.10
N GLY A 125 9.71 0.59 -3.08
CA GLY A 125 11.11 0.44 -2.69
C GLY A 125 11.91 -0.30 -3.76
N LEU A 126 13.24 -0.17 -3.66
CA LEU A 126 14.16 -0.92 -4.51
C LEU A 126 14.28 -2.38 -4.07
N ALA A 127 14.83 -3.25 -4.92
CA ALA A 127 15.08 -4.65 -4.56
C ALA A 127 15.90 -4.84 -3.27
N SER A 128 16.75 -3.86 -2.91
CA SER A 128 17.54 -3.87 -1.68
C SER A 128 16.72 -3.65 -0.41
N THR A 129 15.50 -3.10 -0.52
CA THR A 129 14.58 -2.91 0.60
C THR A 129 13.55 -4.02 0.70
N ASN A 130 13.66 -5.06 -0.14
CA ASN A 130 12.79 -6.23 -0.06
C ASN A 130 12.94 -6.90 1.31
N ARG A 131 11.80 -7.29 1.87
CA ARG A 131 11.76 -8.00 3.16
C ARG A 131 11.69 -9.50 2.97
N ALA A 132 12.41 -10.20 3.83
CA ALA A 132 12.27 -11.65 3.99
C ALA A 132 11.27 -11.97 5.12
N LEU A 133 10.41 -12.96 4.91
CA LEU A 133 9.52 -13.51 5.92
C LEU A 133 9.77 -15.00 6.14
N ASP A 134 9.75 -15.39 7.40
CA ASP A 134 9.67 -16.78 7.83
C ASP A 134 8.23 -17.09 8.25
N LEU A 135 7.43 -17.56 7.30
CA LEU A 135 6.00 -17.86 7.53
C LEU A 135 5.81 -19.07 8.46
N ASN A 136 6.75 -20.02 8.45
CA ASN A 136 6.67 -21.25 9.24
C ASN A 136 7.26 -21.07 10.65
N LYS A 137 8.02 -19.99 10.86
CA LYS A 137 8.65 -19.60 12.13
C LYS A 137 9.66 -20.64 12.62
N ASP A 138 10.29 -21.36 11.69
CA ASP A 138 11.27 -22.42 11.96
C ASP A 138 12.73 -21.95 11.80
N GLY A 139 12.93 -20.73 11.28
CA GLY A 139 14.24 -20.14 11.01
C GLY A 139 14.97 -20.77 9.83
N LEU A 140 14.30 -21.56 8.99
CA LEU A 140 14.90 -22.28 7.87
C LEU A 140 14.43 -21.74 6.52
N PRO A 141 15.32 -21.63 5.52
CA PRO A 141 14.93 -21.25 4.16
C PRO A 141 14.15 -22.39 3.46
N PRO A 142 13.38 -22.09 2.39
CA PRO A 142 13.26 -20.79 1.74
C PRO A 142 12.38 -19.80 2.51
N PHE A 143 12.90 -18.59 2.72
CA PHE A 143 12.12 -17.46 3.21
C PHE A 143 11.34 -16.83 2.05
N VAL A 144 10.17 -16.29 2.37
CA VAL A 144 9.34 -15.56 1.42
C VAL A 144 9.95 -14.17 1.21
N GLN A 145 10.25 -13.81 -0.03
CA GLN A 145 10.70 -12.47 -0.39
C GLN A 145 9.50 -11.58 -0.74
N ARG A 146 9.53 -10.34 -0.30
CA ARG A 146 8.49 -9.34 -0.60
C ARG A 146 9.09 -8.00 -0.94
N SER A 147 8.68 -7.46 -2.07
CA SER A 147 8.96 -6.10 -2.45
C SER A 147 8.12 -5.11 -1.65
N THR A 148 8.64 -3.89 -1.50
CA THR A 148 7.92 -2.80 -0.85
C THR A 148 6.86 -2.26 -1.80
N THR A 149 5.60 -2.31 -1.40
CA THR A 149 4.49 -1.75 -2.20
C THR A 149 4.54 -0.22 -2.21
N SER A 150 4.09 0.40 -3.29
CA SER A 150 3.78 1.83 -3.29
C SER A 150 2.69 2.15 -2.27
N LEU A 151 2.77 3.30 -1.61
CA LEU A 151 1.68 3.79 -0.73
C LEU A 151 0.79 4.82 -1.42
N TRP A 152 1.19 5.30 -2.59
CA TRP A 152 0.38 6.22 -3.40
C TRP A 152 -0.99 5.66 -3.72
N GLY A 153 -2.03 6.46 -3.49
CA GLY A 153 -3.43 6.08 -3.68
C GLY A 153 -3.99 5.07 -2.67
N ASN A 154 -3.25 4.70 -1.60
CA ASN A 154 -3.75 3.74 -0.60
C ASN A 154 -5.07 4.18 0.06
N GLY A 155 -5.26 5.48 0.29
CA GLY A 155 -6.52 6.01 0.80
C GLY A 155 -7.69 5.76 -0.15
N VAL A 156 -7.45 5.92 -1.46
CA VAL A 156 -8.45 5.74 -2.52
C VAL A 156 -8.87 4.27 -2.65
N VAL A 157 -7.91 3.35 -2.73
CA VAL A 157 -8.21 1.91 -2.85
C VAL A 157 -8.90 1.37 -1.60
N GLN A 158 -8.60 1.93 -0.41
CA GLN A 158 -9.34 1.62 0.81
C GLN A 158 -10.80 2.06 0.70
N LEU A 159 -11.10 3.28 0.24
CA LEU A 159 -12.48 3.73 0.09
C LEU A 159 -13.25 2.93 -0.97
N LEU A 160 -12.61 2.59 -2.09
CA LEU A 160 -13.21 1.70 -3.09
C LEU A 160 -13.56 0.33 -2.50
N ALA A 161 -12.66 -0.27 -1.73
CA ALA A 161 -12.89 -1.56 -1.08
C ALA A 161 -14.04 -1.51 -0.07
N GLN A 162 -14.17 -0.41 0.68
CA GLN A 162 -15.29 -0.20 1.61
C GLN A 162 -16.62 -0.16 0.86
N GLU A 163 -16.71 0.62 -0.23
CA GLU A 163 -17.94 0.71 -1.05
C GLU A 163 -18.29 -0.63 -1.70
N ILE A 164 -17.30 -1.36 -2.22
CA ILE A 164 -17.54 -2.68 -2.79
C ILE A 164 -18.01 -3.65 -1.70
N THR A 165 -17.39 -3.65 -0.52
CA THR A 165 -17.83 -4.48 0.61
C THR A 165 -19.28 -4.19 1.00
N GLU A 166 -19.67 -2.91 1.04
CA GLU A 166 -21.04 -2.49 1.32
C GLU A 166 -22.02 -3.00 0.26
N ASP A 167 -21.70 -2.85 -1.03
CA ASP A 167 -22.51 -3.35 -2.15
C ASP A 167 -22.68 -4.89 -2.08
N LEU A 168 -21.59 -5.64 -1.86
CA LEU A 168 -21.61 -7.11 -1.79
C LEU A 168 -22.44 -7.64 -0.62
N GLN A 169 -22.33 -6.99 0.55
CA GLN A 169 -23.12 -7.36 1.71
C GLN A 169 -24.59 -6.98 1.57
N ALA A 170 -24.90 -5.87 0.90
CA ALA A 170 -26.28 -5.54 0.54
C ALA A 170 -26.91 -6.62 -0.35
N ILE A 171 -26.17 -7.11 -1.36
CA ILE A 171 -26.63 -8.21 -2.23
C ILE A 171 -26.89 -9.50 -1.42
N ARG A 172 -26.01 -9.84 -0.48
CA ARG A 172 -26.22 -10.97 0.45
C ARG A 172 -27.50 -10.79 1.26
N ASP A 173 -27.70 -9.61 1.86
CA ASP A 173 -28.84 -9.35 2.73
C ASP A 173 -30.17 -9.35 1.96
N GLU A 174 -30.17 -8.88 0.71
CA GLU A 174 -31.28 -9.01 -0.23
C GLU A 174 -31.58 -10.48 -0.57
N ALA A 175 -30.56 -11.29 -0.81
CA ALA A 175 -30.72 -12.72 -1.09
C ALA A 175 -31.33 -13.47 0.11
N LEU A 176 -30.85 -13.18 1.32
CA LEU A 176 -31.39 -13.76 2.56
C LEU A 176 -32.84 -13.34 2.79
N THR A 177 -33.15 -12.07 2.56
CA THR A 177 -34.53 -11.54 2.67
C THR A 177 -35.46 -12.26 1.69
N ALA A 178 -35.07 -12.34 0.41
CA ALA A 178 -35.84 -13.02 -0.62
C ALA A 178 -36.00 -14.53 -0.36
N ALA A 179 -34.97 -15.19 0.18
CA ALA A 179 -35.06 -16.60 0.59
C ALA A 179 -36.09 -16.79 1.72
N GLY A 180 -36.13 -15.87 2.69
CA GLY A 180 -37.12 -15.86 3.77
C GLY A 180 -38.57 -15.68 3.29
N GLU A 181 -38.78 -14.96 2.19
CA GLU A 181 -40.10 -14.78 1.56
C GLU A 181 -40.59 -16.03 0.80
N ALA A 182 -39.68 -16.92 0.41
CA ALA A 182 -39.98 -18.15 -0.32
C ALA A 182 -39.29 -19.39 0.28
N PRO A 183 -39.67 -19.83 1.49
CA PRO A 183 -39.04 -20.98 2.16
C PRO A 183 -39.00 -22.24 1.29
N GLY A 184 -37.88 -22.96 1.34
CA GLY A 184 -37.60 -24.15 0.53
C GLY A 184 -37.17 -23.87 -0.91
N THR A 185 -37.06 -22.61 -1.30
CA THR A 185 -36.53 -22.19 -2.61
C THR A 185 -35.14 -21.59 -2.45
N THR A 186 -34.20 -22.02 -3.28
CA THR A 186 -32.87 -21.42 -3.35
C THR A 186 -32.91 -20.14 -4.18
N VAL A 187 -32.41 -19.05 -3.62
CA VAL A 187 -32.30 -17.73 -4.25
C VAL A 187 -30.84 -17.47 -4.58
N GLU A 188 -30.49 -17.49 -5.87
CA GLU A 188 -29.15 -17.14 -6.36
C GLU A 188 -29.05 -15.65 -6.69
N ARG A 189 -27.91 -15.03 -6.38
CA ARG A 189 -27.57 -13.65 -6.78
C ARG A 189 -26.13 -13.60 -7.29
N ALA A 190 -25.94 -12.89 -8.40
CA ALA A 190 -24.61 -12.48 -8.84
C ALA A 190 -24.08 -11.41 -7.88
N LEU A 191 -22.79 -11.48 -7.58
CA LEU A 191 -22.08 -10.54 -6.73
C LEU A 191 -21.29 -9.60 -7.62
N GLU A 192 -21.82 -8.41 -7.85
CA GLU A 192 -21.22 -7.42 -8.74
C GLU A 192 -21.21 -6.05 -8.06
N SER A 193 -20.09 -5.34 -8.17
CA SER A 193 -19.98 -3.94 -7.74
C SER A 193 -18.99 -3.23 -8.66
N LYS A 194 -19.29 -1.98 -9.02
CA LYS A 194 -18.46 -1.13 -9.89
C LYS A 194 -18.06 -1.79 -11.23
N GLY A 195 -18.91 -2.68 -11.75
CA GLY A 195 -18.65 -3.41 -12.99
C GLY A 195 -17.71 -4.61 -12.84
N ILE A 196 -17.32 -4.98 -11.62
CA ILE A 196 -16.48 -6.13 -11.30
C ILE A 196 -17.35 -7.26 -10.74
N SER A 197 -17.12 -8.48 -11.21
CA SER A 197 -17.76 -9.69 -10.67
C SER A 197 -16.91 -10.35 -9.58
N TYR A 198 -17.54 -10.65 -8.46
CA TYR A 198 -17.02 -11.42 -7.32
C TYR A 198 -17.67 -12.81 -7.24
N GLY A 199 -18.22 -13.27 -8.37
CA GLY A 199 -18.89 -14.56 -8.49
C GLY A 199 -20.37 -14.49 -8.08
N LYS A 200 -20.81 -15.42 -7.26
CA LYS A 200 -22.22 -15.53 -6.84
C LYS A 200 -22.39 -16.15 -5.48
N LEU A 201 -23.56 -15.91 -4.88
CA LEU A 201 -24.02 -16.59 -3.68
C LEU A 201 -25.40 -17.20 -3.91
N ALA A 202 -25.75 -18.17 -3.07
CA ALA A 202 -27.10 -18.72 -3.01
C ALA A 202 -27.60 -18.78 -1.57
N ALA A 203 -28.78 -18.23 -1.32
CA ALA A 203 -29.44 -18.25 -0.02
C ALA A 203 -30.64 -19.18 -0.05
N THR A 204 -30.85 -19.98 1.00
CA THR A 204 -32.05 -20.80 1.18
C THR A 204 -32.59 -20.60 2.59
N ALA A 205 -33.91 -20.49 2.74
CA ALA A 205 -34.55 -20.49 4.05
C ALA A 205 -35.36 -21.77 4.24
N SER A 206 -35.29 -22.37 5.43
CA SER A 206 -36.13 -23.50 5.80
C SER A 206 -37.55 -23.05 6.14
N ALA A 207 -38.49 -23.99 6.20
CA ALA A 207 -39.86 -23.70 6.64
C ALA A 207 -39.94 -23.23 8.12
N SER A 208 -38.91 -23.49 8.93
CA SER A 208 -38.77 -22.95 10.30
C SER A 208 -38.16 -21.55 10.34
N GLY A 209 -37.74 -21.00 9.21
CA GLY A 209 -37.13 -19.67 9.10
C GLY A 209 -35.61 -19.64 9.31
N GLU A 210 -34.96 -20.80 9.42
CA GLU A 210 -33.50 -20.88 9.47
C GLU A 210 -32.94 -20.60 8.08
N THR A 211 -31.95 -19.73 7.97
CA THR A 211 -31.31 -19.36 6.71
C THR A 211 -29.95 -20.03 6.56
N GLU A 212 -29.64 -20.45 5.35
CA GLU A 212 -28.37 -21.03 4.93
C GLU A 212 -27.84 -20.23 3.74
N LEU A 213 -26.53 -19.99 3.72
CA LEU A 213 -25.84 -19.24 2.67
C LEU A 213 -24.73 -20.11 2.07
N ASP A 214 -24.83 -20.39 0.78
CA ASP A 214 -23.80 -21.02 -0.02
C ASP A 214 -22.94 -19.93 -0.68
N LEU A 215 -21.67 -19.93 -0.27
CA LEU A 215 -20.63 -19.01 -0.73
C LEU A 215 -19.56 -19.73 -1.58
N SER A 216 -19.81 -20.97 -2.01
CA SER A 216 -18.86 -21.73 -2.83
C SER A 216 -18.62 -21.12 -4.21
N GLY A 217 -19.51 -20.23 -4.66
CA GLY A 217 -19.39 -19.47 -5.90
C GLY A 217 -18.68 -18.12 -5.76
N LEU A 218 -18.07 -17.81 -4.61
CA LEU A 218 -17.28 -16.59 -4.44
C LEU A 218 -15.96 -16.67 -5.22
N GLU A 219 -15.55 -15.52 -5.74
CA GLU A 219 -14.30 -15.39 -6.48
C GLU A 219 -13.46 -14.23 -5.93
N GLY A 220 -12.18 -14.52 -5.63
CA GLY A 220 -11.16 -13.52 -5.31
C GLY A 220 -11.31 -12.75 -3.99
N ILE A 221 -12.33 -13.03 -3.19
CA ILE A 221 -12.55 -12.47 -1.84
C ILE A 221 -12.80 -13.57 -0.81
N ASP A 222 -12.70 -13.23 0.48
CA ASP A 222 -12.97 -14.19 1.55
C ASP A 222 -14.48 -14.31 1.81
N VAL A 223 -14.90 -15.37 2.49
CA VAL A 223 -16.32 -15.66 2.76
C VAL A 223 -17.02 -14.64 3.67
N ASP A 224 -16.27 -13.70 4.26
CA ASP A 224 -16.85 -12.56 5.00
C ASP A 224 -17.32 -11.42 4.09
N LEU A 225 -17.13 -11.56 2.76
CA LEU A 225 -17.47 -10.57 1.73
C LEU A 225 -16.73 -9.23 1.90
N VAL A 226 -15.61 -9.24 2.63
CA VAL A 226 -14.79 -8.04 2.85
C VAL A 226 -13.68 -7.98 1.80
N VAL A 227 -13.61 -6.86 1.07
CA VAL A 227 -12.52 -6.58 0.14
C VAL A 227 -11.31 -6.05 0.92
N ARG A 228 -10.15 -6.69 0.77
CA ARG A 228 -8.91 -6.30 1.44
C ARG A 228 -7.94 -5.75 0.39
N PRO A 229 -7.77 -4.42 0.29
CA PRO A 229 -7.08 -3.84 -0.85
C PRO A 229 -5.57 -3.67 -0.64
N LEU A 230 -5.05 -3.97 0.56
CA LEU A 230 -3.68 -3.64 0.91
C LEU A 230 -2.79 -4.88 1.04
N LEU A 231 -1.50 -4.66 0.75
CA LEU A 231 -0.45 -5.67 0.63
C LEU A 231 -0.63 -6.57 -0.60
N TRP A 232 0.46 -7.20 -1.06
CA TRP A 232 0.50 -7.99 -2.30
C TRP A 232 -0.58 -9.07 -2.46
N LYS A 233 -1.04 -9.67 -1.36
CA LYS A 233 -2.07 -10.72 -1.37
C LYS A 233 -3.46 -10.22 -0.98
N GLY A 234 -3.66 -8.91 -0.79
CA GLY A 234 -4.92 -8.36 -0.29
C GLY A 234 -5.24 -8.89 1.10
N LEU A 235 -4.35 -8.59 2.06
CA LEU A 235 -4.45 -9.15 3.42
C LEU A 235 -4.95 -8.14 4.45
N ALA A 236 -4.77 -6.84 4.23
CA ALA A 236 -5.12 -5.82 5.20
C ALA A 236 -6.31 -4.98 4.71
N PRO A 237 -7.31 -4.70 5.56
CA PRO A 237 -8.48 -3.90 5.19
C PRO A 237 -8.20 -2.39 5.27
N THR A 238 -7.30 -1.94 6.15
CA THR A 238 -7.07 -0.49 6.39
C THR A 238 -5.60 -0.11 6.37
N VAL A 239 -5.32 1.12 5.96
CA VAL A 239 -3.99 1.76 6.02
C VAL A 239 -3.42 1.66 7.43
N ARG A 240 -4.24 1.95 8.45
CA ARG A 240 -3.89 1.78 9.87
C ARG A 240 -3.37 0.37 10.19
N THR A 241 -4.04 -0.67 9.69
CA THR A 241 -3.62 -2.07 9.93
C THR A 241 -2.22 -2.31 9.39
N VAL A 242 -1.89 -1.74 8.23
CA VAL A 242 -0.56 -1.84 7.63
C VAL A 242 0.46 -1.01 8.41
N THR A 243 0.13 0.22 8.82
CA THR A 243 0.98 1.09 9.63
C THR A 243 1.41 0.41 10.94
N LEU A 244 0.45 -0.14 11.69
CA LEU A 244 0.71 -0.88 12.93
C LEU A 244 1.57 -2.13 12.68
N GLY A 245 1.25 -2.89 11.64
CA GLY A 245 2.01 -4.10 11.29
C GLY A 245 3.44 -3.79 10.87
N ALA A 246 3.66 -2.69 10.15
CA ALA A 246 4.96 -2.24 9.69
C ALA A 246 5.81 -1.69 10.85
N SER A 247 5.24 -0.87 11.74
CA SER A 247 5.96 -0.35 12.90
C SER A 247 6.52 -1.50 13.73
N ALA A 248 5.69 -2.48 14.12
CA ALA A 248 6.14 -3.59 14.95
C ALA A 248 7.01 -4.60 14.18
N GLY A 249 6.66 -4.90 12.93
CA GLY A 249 7.26 -6.01 12.19
C GLY A 249 8.51 -5.66 11.37
N LEU A 250 8.73 -4.37 11.05
CA LEU A 250 9.83 -3.90 10.20
C LEU A 250 10.76 -2.93 10.92
N MET A 251 10.18 -2.04 11.71
CA MET A 251 10.95 -1.12 12.54
C MET A 251 11.25 -1.73 13.91
N GLY A 252 10.41 -2.65 14.37
CA GLY A 252 10.48 -3.15 15.74
C GLY A 252 10.05 -2.10 16.74
N MET A 253 9.10 -1.24 16.35
CA MET A 253 8.50 -0.23 17.21
C MET A 253 7.04 -0.56 17.55
N LEU A 254 6.71 -0.58 18.83
CA LEU A 254 5.41 -1.01 19.36
C LEU A 254 4.52 0.18 19.70
N ALA A 255 3.55 0.42 18.82
CA ALA A 255 2.42 1.28 19.15
C ALA A 255 1.64 0.73 20.35
N GLU A 256 1.13 1.60 21.21
CA GLU A 256 0.37 1.21 22.40
C GLU A 256 -0.85 0.32 22.07
N GLU A 257 -1.45 0.51 20.91
CA GLU A 257 -2.52 -0.35 20.40
C GLU A 257 -2.12 -1.82 20.31
N ILE A 258 -0.87 -2.11 19.94
CA ILE A 258 -0.36 -3.48 19.82
C ILE A 258 -0.14 -4.07 21.22
N THR A 259 0.33 -3.26 22.17
CA THR A 259 0.65 -3.71 23.53
C THR A 259 -0.61 -3.98 24.37
N TRP A 260 -1.76 -3.43 23.99
CA TRP A 260 -3.03 -3.71 24.68
C TRP A 260 -3.59 -5.12 24.45
N PHE A 261 -3.18 -5.79 23.38
CA PHE A 261 -3.75 -7.08 22.98
C PHE A 261 -2.69 -8.17 22.87
N PRO A 262 -2.11 -8.60 24.01
CA PRO A 262 -1.15 -9.69 24.00
C PRO A 262 -1.73 -10.97 23.40
N PRO A 263 -0.89 -11.81 22.77
CA PRO A 263 -1.27 -13.15 22.39
C PRO A 263 -1.87 -13.92 23.57
N PRO A 264 -2.86 -14.82 23.34
CA PRO A 264 -3.50 -15.58 24.41
C PRO A 264 -2.48 -16.28 25.33
N GLY A 265 -2.69 -16.13 26.64
CA GLY A 265 -1.80 -16.72 27.67
C GLY A 265 -0.51 -15.94 27.90
N LYS A 266 -0.41 -14.71 27.40
CA LYS A 266 0.67 -13.76 27.72
C LYS A 266 0.10 -12.50 28.36
N ASP A 267 0.86 -11.95 29.29
CA ASP A 267 0.69 -10.58 29.75
C ASP A 267 1.81 -9.76 29.14
N TYR A 268 1.49 -8.67 28.45
CA TYR A 268 2.51 -7.73 28.02
C TYR A 268 2.91 -6.83 29.20
N ASN A 269 4.21 -6.82 29.50
CA ASN A 269 4.87 -5.72 30.21
C ASN A 269 4.67 -4.43 29.37
N PRO A 270 4.61 -3.23 29.96
CA PRO A 270 4.56 -1.98 29.19
C PRO A 270 5.67 -1.85 28.12
N ASP A 271 6.79 -2.56 28.31
CA ASP A 271 7.88 -2.77 27.36
C ASP A 271 8.00 -4.30 27.05
N PRO A 272 7.32 -4.81 26.00
CA PRO A 272 7.25 -6.24 25.68
C PRO A 272 8.51 -6.84 25.03
N ASP A 273 9.32 -6.03 24.35
CA ASP A 273 10.52 -6.44 23.61
C ASP A 273 11.84 -6.04 24.30
N GLY A 274 11.72 -5.35 25.44
CA GLY A 274 12.74 -5.20 26.46
C GLY A 274 13.82 -4.19 26.11
N ASP A 275 13.52 -3.23 25.24
CA ASP A 275 14.45 -2.22 24.77
C ASP A 275 14.57 -1.01 25.72
N GLY A 276 13.68 -0.93 26.71
CA GLY A 276 13.65 0.09 27.76
C GLY A 276 12.78 1.30 27.43
N VAL A 277 12.04 1.29 26.33
CA VAL A 277 11.10 2.34 25.95
C VAL A 277 9.67 1.79 26.07
N GLU A 278 8.79 2.59 26.65
CA GLU A 278 7.35 2.29 26.72
C GLU A 278 6.62 3.29 25.84
N ARG A 279 5.49 2.88 25.26
CA ARG A 279 4.57 3.77 24.52
C ARG A 279 5.27 4.53 23.38
N GLU A 280 5.93 3.79 22.51
CA GLU A 280 6.75 4.34 21.43
C GLU A 280 5.93 5.07 20.35
N PHE A 281 4.69 4.60 20.11
CA PHE A 281 3.67 5.34 19.37
C PHE A 281 2.34 5.33 20.11
N SER A 282 1.70 6.50 20.18
CA SER A 282 0.33 6.66 20.65
C SER A 282 -0.70 6.34 19.56
N VAL A 283 -1.98 6.20 19.94
CA VAL A 283 -3.10 6.11 18.99
C VAL A 283 -3.13 7.31 18.02
N GLY A 284 -2.82 8.52 18.52
CA GLY A 284 -2.84 9.72 17.70
C GLY A 284 -1.67 9.78 16.71
N ASP A 285 -0.48 9.31 17.09
CA ASP A 285 0.66 9.22 16.17
C ASP A 285 0.36 8.27 15.00
N VAL A 286 -0.22 7.10 15.31
CA VAL A 286 -0.67 6.14 14.29
C VAL A 286 -1.75 6.75 13.39
N THR A 287 -2.66 7.53 13.96
CA THR A 287 -3.68 8.26 13.20
C THR A 287 -3.06 9.26 12.24
N ALA A 288 -2.08 10.05 12.69
CA ALA A 288 -1.37 11.00 11.83
C ALA A 288 -0.58 10.29 10.71
N MET A 289 0.13 9.20 11.01
CA MET A 289 0.82 8.39 9.98
C MET A 289 -0.15 7.78 8.96
N ALA A 290 -1.33 7.33 9.41
CA ALA A 290 -2.37 6.82 8.52
C ALA A 290 -2.98 7.94 7.66
N VAL A 291 -3.22 9.14 8.21
CA VAL A 291 -3.65 10.34 7.45
C VAL A 291 -2.61 10.72 6.40
N TYR A 292 -1.32 10.79 6.77
CA TYR A 292 -0.24 11.06 5.81
C TYR A 292 -0.23 10.05 4.67
N THR A 293 -0.31 8.75 5.00
CA THR A 293 -0.29 7.66 4.00
C THR A 293 -1.52 7.67 3.10
N ALA A 294 -2.71 7.88 3.66
CA ALA A 294 -3.97 7.90 2.92
C ALA A 294 -4.13 9.17 2.05
N SER A 295 -3.48 10.28 2.43
CA SER A 295 -3.48 11.54 1.69
C SER A 295 -2.43 11.60 0.59
N GLN A 296 -1.66 10.53 0.35
CA GLN A 296 -0.65 10.54 -0.71
C GLN A 296 -1.27 10.70 -2.10
N GLU A 297 -0.44 11.19 -3.01
CA GLU A 297 -0.81 11.43 -4.41
C GLU A 297 -1.35 10.18 -5.11
N THR A 298 -2.18 10.39 -6.13
CA THR A 298 -2.69 9.33 -7.01
C THR A 298 -1.96 9.39 -8.34
N PRO A 299 -1.13 8.40 -8.69
CA PRO A 299 -0.43 8.37 -9.96
C PRO A 299 -1.41 8.46 -11.14
N GLU A 300 -0.96 9.09 -12.23
CA GLU A 300 -1.80 9.47 -13.35
C GLU A 300 -1.13 9.14 -14.69
N SER A 301 -1.91 9.18 -15.77
CA SER A 301 -1.31 9.17 -17.12
C SER A 301 -0.47 10.42 -17.38
N ILE A 302 0.60 10.31 -18.15
CA ILE A 302 1.44 11.46 -18.55
C ILE A 302 0.62 12.59 -19.21
N GLY A 303 -0.45 12.24 -19.94
CA GLY A 303 -1.37 13.21 -20.54
C GLY A 303 -2.09 14.03 -19.47
N ARG A 304 -2.63 13.35 -18.44
CA ARG A 304 -3.29 14.01 -17.31
C ARG A 304 -2.32 14.85 -16.49
N LEU A 305 -1.12 14.34 -16.21
CA LEU A 305 -0.08 15.13 -15.55
C LEU A 305 0.27 16.39 -16.35
N ALA A 306 0.26 16.34 -17.68
CA ALA A 306 0.50 17.50 -18.53
C ALA A 306 -0.66 18.50 -18.51
N GLU A 307 -1.91 18.04 -18.47
CA GLU A 307 -3.10 18.90 -18.29
C GLU A 307 -3.07 19.66 -16.96
N LEU A 308 -2.57 18.99 -15.91
CA LEU A 308 -2.36 19.58 -14.58
C LEU A 308 -1.12 20.50 -14.52
N GLY A 309 -0.33 20.58 -15.61
CA GLY A 309 0.89 21.39 -15.67
C GLY A 309 2.05 20.83 -14.84
N LEU A 310 2.01 19.57 -14.45
CA LEU A 310 3.03 18.91 -13.63
C LEU A 310 4.20 18.38 -14.48
N VAL A 311 3.95 18.09 -15.76
CA VAL A 311 4.97 17.64 -16.73
C VAL A 311 4.77 18.31 -18.09
N ALA A 312 5.77 18.21 -18.96
CA ALA A 312 5.62 18.64 -20.35
C ALA A 312 4.64 17.73 -21.11
N ALA A 313 3.81 18.33 -21.96
CA ALA A 313 2.91 17.57 -22.82
C ALA A 313 3.71 16.66 -23.77
N PRO A 314 3.35 15.36 -23.88
CA PRO A 314 3.95 14.48 -24.88
C PRO A 314 3.67 14.98 -26.30
N ASP A 315 4.57 14.69 -27.23
CA ASP A 315 4.31 15.00 -28.64
C ASP A 315 3.21 14.10 -29.24
N ALA A 316 2.66 14.51 -30.39
CA ALA A 316 1.54 13.80 -31.01
C ALA A 316 1.85 12.34 -31.36
N ALA A 317 3.10 12.02 -31.73
CA ALA A 317 3.50 10.66 -32.06
C ALA A 317 3.56 9.77 -30.80
N THR A 318 3.98 10.34 -29.68
CA THR A 318 3.99 9.67 -28.37
C THR A 318 2.56 9.42 -27.90
N VAL A 319 1.66 10.40 -28.05
CA VAL A 319 0.23 10.22 -27.74
C VAL A 319 -0.37 9.08 -28.57
N GLU A 320 -0.15 9.08 -29.89
CA GLU A 320 -0.63 7.99 -30.78
C GLU A 320 -0.09 6.62 -30.36
N THR A 321 1.17 6.56 -29.91
CA THR A 321 1.78 5.31 -29.42
C THR A 321 1.16 4.84 -28.10
N ILE A 322 0.89 5.76 -27.17
CA ILE A 322 0.21 5.46 -25.90
C ILE A 322 -1.21 4.96 -26.16
N ASP A 323 -1.96 5.61 -27.07
CA ASP A 323 -3.33 5.22 -27.40
C ASP A 323 -3.37 3.83 -28.05
N ARG A 324 -2.49 3.57 -29.02
CA ARG A 324 -2.32 2.22 -29.61
C ARG A 324 -1.93 1.19 -28.55
N GLY A 325 -1.10 1.56 -27.59
CA GLY A 325 -0.69 0.69 -26.49
C GLY A 325 -1.84 0.34 -25.55
N ARG A 326 -2.70 1.30 -25.24
CA ARG A 326 -3.92 1.13 -24.46
C ARG A 326 -4.92 0.21 -25.18
N GLU A 327 -5.09 0.37 -26.49
CA GLU A 327 -5.91 -0.54 -27.31
C GLU A 327 -5.34 -1.96 -27.30
N ALA A 328 -4.02 -2.09 -27.49
CA ALA A 328 -3.34 -3.38 -27.43
C ALA A 328 -3.54 -4.05 -26.06
N PHE A 329 -3.38 -3.30 -24.96
CA PHE A 329 -3.59 -3.76 -23.58
C PHE A 329 -4.99 -4.36 -23.38
N ALA A 330 -6.04 -3.67 -23.83
CA ALA A 330 -7.39 -4.20 -23.78
C ALA A 330 -7.58 -5.42 -24.68
N SER A 331 -7.04 -5.38 -25.91
CA SER A 331 -7.23 -6.44 -26.91
C SER A 331 -6.59 -7.78 -26.54
N VAL A 332 -5.52 -7.76 -25.73
CA VAL A 332 -4.87 -8.99 -25.24
C VAL A 332 -5.46 -9.48 -23.92
N GLY A 333 -6.52 -8.85 -23.40
CA GLY A 333 -7.19 -9.29 -22.17
C GLY A 333 -6.49 -8.86 -20.87
N CYS A 334 -5.56 -7.89 -20.89
CA CYS A 334 -4.99 -7.36 -19.65
C CYS A 334 -6.04 -6.62 -18.81
N ALA A 335 -6.98 -5.94 -19.48
CA ALA A 335 -8.03 -5.15 -18.85
C ALA A 335 -9.12 -5.99 -18.14
N ASP A 336 -9.09 -7.32 -18.28
CA ASP A 336 -10.06 -8.21 -17.62
C ASP A 336 -9.84 -8.30 -16.10
N CYS A 337 -8.59 -8.15 -15.64
CA CYS A 337 -8.24 -8.01 -14.21
C CYS A 337 -7.79 -6.58 -13.90
N HIS A 338 -6.98 -5.96 -14.77
CA HIS A 338 -6.53 -4.58 -14.60
C HIS A 338 -7.57 -3.57 -15.11
N VAL A 339 -8.72 -3.55 -14.45
CA VAL A 339 -9.89 -2.74 -14.81
C VAL A 339 -9.51 -1.25 -14.84
N PRO A 340 -9.59 -0.58 -16.01
CA PRO A 340 -8.99 0.75 -16.18
C PRO A 340 -9.50 1.85 -15.26
N GLU A 341 -10.80 1.83 -14.97
CA GLU A 341 -11.48 2.94 -14.33
C GLU A 341 -12.60 2.45 -13.42
N LEU A 342 -12.66 3.01 -12.21
CA LEU A 342 -13.71 2.78 -11.22
C LEU A 342 -14.29 4.11 -10.75
N HIS A 343 -15.58 4.13 -10.44
CA HIS A 343 -16.23 5.29 -9.83
C HIS A 343 -16.19 5.16 -8.30
N LEU A 344 -15.54 6.11 -7.62
CA LEU A 344 -15.60 6.26 -6.17
C LEU A 344 -16.73 7.23 -5.82
N LYS A 345 -17.72 6.80 -5.03
CA LYS A 345 -18.92 7.62 -4.75
C LYS A 345 -18.66 8.65 -3.65
N ASP A 346 -17.96 8.25 -2.59
CA ASP A 346 -17.64 9.07 -1.44
C ASP A 346 -16.12 9.19 -1.26
N THR A 347 -15.62 10.41 -1.40
CA THR A 347 -14.20 10.75 -1.38
C THR A 347 -13.70 11.14 0.00
N VAL A 348 -14.58 11.17 1.00
CA VAL A 348 -14.23 11.47 2.37
C VAL A 348 -13.57 10.26 3.02
N PHE A 349 -12.32 10.44 3.42
CA PHE A 349 -11.58 9.48 4.22
C PHE A 349 -11.80 9.76 5.72
N GLU A 350 -11.95 8.69 6.50
CA GLU A 350 -12.07 8.72 7.95
C GLU A 350 -10.97 7.86 8.58
N GLU A 351 -10.27 8.39 9.58
CA GLU A 351 -9.28 7.66 10.34
C GLU A 351 -9.46 7.85 11.85
N PRO A 352 -9.64 6.75 12.60
CA PRO A 352 -10.13 5.45 12.14
C PRO A 352 -11.52 5.52 11.51
N THR A 353 -11.81 4.64 10.54
CA THR A 353 -13.11 4.60 9.84
C THR A 353 -14.17 3.77 10.56
N SER A 354 -15.45 4.13 10.39
CA SER A 354 -16.61 3.31 10.79
C SER A 354 -17.35 2.65 9.62
N ARG A 355 -16.89 2.89 8.38
CA ARG A 355 -17.52 2.44 7.13
C ARG A 355 -17.35 0.93 6.87
N GLY A 356 -17.91 0.46 5.76
CA GLY A 356 -17.84 -0.93 5.33
C GLY A 356 -18.70 -1.86 6.17
N ASN A 357 -19.88 -1.39 6.59
CA ASN A 357 -20.78 -2.09 7.52
C ASN A 357 -20.08 -2.59 8.80
N GLY A 358 -19.13 -1.81 9.32
CA GLY A 358 -18.37 -2.13 10.53
C GLY A 358 -17.24 -3.15 10.34
N ASN A 359 -16.94 -3.60 9.11
CA ASN A 359 -15.84 -4.54 8.85
C ASN A 359 -14.45 -3.87 8.81
N TYR A 360 -14.42 -2.56 8.61
CA TYR A 360 -13.20 -1.73 8.65
C TYR A 360 -13.05 -1.02 10.00
N TYR A 361 -14.05 -1.16 10.87
CA TYR A 361 -14.07 -0.58 12.20
C TYR A 361 -13.20 -1.38 13.17
N ASN A 362 -12.23 -0.70 13.78
CA ASN A 362 -11.37 -1.29 14.80
C ASN A 362 -12.08 -1.32 16.16
N GLN A 363 -12.83 -2.40 16.42
CA GLN A 363 -13.55 -2.63 17.67
C GLN A 363 -12.60 -2.76 18.87
N ARG A 364 -11.37 -3.26 18.65
CA ARG A 364 -10.37 -3.38 19.69
C ARG A 364 -9.91 -2.03 20.19
N LEU A 365 -9.54 -1.13 19.28
CA LEU A 365 -9.21 0.25 19.60
C LEU A 365 -10.38 0.91 20.36
N ALA A 366 -11.58 0.83 19.80
CA ALA A 366 -12.75 1.46 20.40
C ALA A 366 -13.16 0.90 21.77
N GLY A 367 -12.88 -0.38 22.03
CA GLY A 367 -13.14 -0.99 23.33
C GLY A 367 -12.08 -0.69 24.38
N LYS A 368 -10.95 -0.07 24.00
CA LYS A 368 -9.78 0.08 24.86
C LYS A 368 -9.35 1.53 25.08
N ASP A 369 -9.40 2.35 24.05
CA ASP A 369 -9.12 3.77 24.16
C ASP A 369 -10.40 4.54 24.50
N GLU A 370 -10.51 5.00 25.75
CA GLU A 370 -11.67 5.78 26.23
C GLU A 370 -11.78 7.15 25.55
N ASN A 371 -10.70 7.63 24.94
CA ASN A 371 -10.63 8.93 24.27
C ASN A 371 -10.94 8.86 22.78
N TYR A 372 -10.97 7.65 22.20
CA TYR A 372 -11.40 7.47 20.83
C TYR A 372 -12.92 7.60 20.71
N ASP A 373 -13.37 8.52 19.85
CA ASP A 373 -14.78 8.73 19.54
C ASP A 373 -15.06 8.44 18.06
N PRO A 374 -15.74 7.32 17.72
CA PRO A 374 -16.03 6.97 16.34
C PRO A 374 -17.00 7.92 15.64
N ALA A 375 -17.71 8.79 16.38
CA ALA A 375 -18.53 9.84 15.79
C ALA A 375 -17.71 11.09 15.42
N ARG A 376 -16.44 11.17 15.84
CA ARG A 376 -15.53 12.28 15.58
C ARG A 376 -14.13 11.77 15.13
N PRO A 377 -14.05 11.02 14.03
CA PRO A 377 -12.77 10.59 13.48
C PRO A 377 -12.00 11.76 12.85
N ALA A 378 -10.69 11.59 12.62
CA ALA A 378 -9.99 12.47 11.69
C ALA A 378 -10.60 12.29 10.29
N ARG A 379 -10.89 13.39 9.60
CA ARG A 379 -11.70 13.36 8.38
C ARG A 379 -11.23 14.39 7.38
N PHE A 380 -11.05 13.97 6.12
CA PHE A 380 -10.57 14.82 5.02
C PHE A 380 -11.08 14.30 3.68
N ASP A 381 -11.14 15.15 2.66
CA ASP A 381 -11.64 14.82 1.32
C ASP A 381 -10.48 14.59 0.35
N LEU A 382 -10.38 13.38 -0.22
CA LEU A 382 -9.30 13.04 -1.16
C LEU A 382 -9.34 13.84 -2.46
N LEU A 383 -10.46 14.46 -2.82
CA LEU A 383 -10.53 15.37 -3.98
C LEU A 383 -9.93 16.75 -3.69
N VAL A 384 -9.83 17.13 -2.41
CA VAL A 384 -9.48 18.50 -2.00
C VAL A 384 -8.17 18.54 -1.24
N ASP A 385 -8.02 17.64 -0.28
CA ASP A 385 -6.99 17.71 0.78
C ASP A 385 -5.78 16.81 0.46
N ALA A 386 -5.93 15.80 -0.41
CA ALA A 386 -4.82 14.91 -0.78
C ALA A 386 -3.65 15.65 -1.46
N GLN A 387 -2.49 15.00 -1.55
CA GLN A 387 -1.36 15.52 -2.30
C GLN A 387 -1.62 15.48 -3.80
N GLU A 388 -1.09 16.47 -4.53
CA GLU A 388 -1.11 16.46 -6.00
C GLU A 388 -0.15 15.39 -6.55
N PRO A 389 -0.47 14.74 -7.68
CA PRO A 389 -1.74 14.79 -8.42
C PRO A 389 -2.91 14.18 -7.64
N ARG A 390 -4.03 14.91 -7.58
CA ARG A 390 -5.29 14.42 -7.00
C ARG A 390 -6.19 13.73 -8.03
N LEU A 391 -7.16 12.98 -7.51
CA LEU A 391 -8.24 12.39 -8.30
C LEU A 391 -9.02 13.44 -9.10
N GLU A 392 -9.55 13.01 -10.25
CA GLU A 392 -10.48 13.79 -11.04
C GLU A 392 -11.92 13.65 -10.49
N PRO A 393 -12.70 14.74 -10.37
CA PRO A 393 -14.10 14.65 -9.97
C PRO A 393 -14.93 13.95 -11.04
N HIS A 394 -15.83 13.05 -10.61
CA HIS A 394 -16.77 12.37 -11.50
C HIS A 394 -18.01 13.26 -11.76
N PRO A 395 -18.55 13.32 -13.00
CA PRO A 395 -19.71 14.17 -13.32
C PRO A 395 -20.97 13.89 -12.49
N ASP A 396 -21.16 12.63 -12.07
CA ASP A 396 -22.29 12.20 -11.23
C ASP A 396 -22.00 12.33 -9.71
N GLY A 397 -20.94 13.04 -9.33
CA GLY A 397 -20.47 13.17 -7.94
C GLY A 397 -19.43 12.11 -7.58
N GLY A 398 -18.60 12.37 -6.56
CA GLY A 398 -17.46 11.51 -6.22
C GLY A 398 -16.29 11.71 -7.19
N ALA A 399 -15.49 10.66 -7.42
CA ALA A 399 -14.24 10.72 -8.17
C ALA A 399 -14.08 9.60 -9.21
N ILE A 400 -13.35 9.91 -10.28
CA ILE A 400 -12.87 8.95 -11.27
C ILE A 400 -11.55 8.36 -10.77
N VAL A 401 -11.49 7.04 -10.60
CA VAL A 401 -10.30 6.33 -10.13
C VAL A 401 -9.73 5.49 -11.27
N ARG A 402 -8.60 5.90 -11.83
CA ARG A 402 -7.94 5.19 -12.95
C ARG A 402 -6.82 4.26 -12.49
N SER A 403 -7.13 3.39 -11.54
CA SER A 403 -6.13 2.55 -10.86
C SER A 403 -5.65 1.35 -11.68
N TYR A 404 -6.38 0.91 -12.71
CA TYR A 404 -6.07 -0.33 -13.45
C TYR A 404 -6.03 -1.56 -12.55
N GLY A 405 -7.08 -1.75 -11.75
CA GLY A 405 -7.20 -2.87 -10.83
C GLY A 405 -8.65 -3.10 -10.44
N ASP A 406 -8.97 -4.34 -10.09
CA ASP A 406 -10.32 -4.79 -9.73
C ASP A 406 -10.48 -5.12 -8.24
N LEU A 407 -9.43 -4.88 -7.44
CA LEU A 407 -9.39 -5.17 -6.00
C LEU A 407 -9.77 -6.64 -5.68
N LYS A 408 -9.55 -7.55 -6.64
CA LYS A 408 -9.87 -8.97 -6.56
C LYS A 408 -8.58 -9.78 -6.56
N ARG A 409 -8.62 -10.96 -5.93
CA ARG A 409 -7.52 -11.93 -5.99
C ARG A 409 -7.69 -12.91 -7.14
N HIS A 410 -6.58 -13.28 -7.76
CA HIS A 410 -6.49 -14.22 -8.89
C HIS A 410 -5.45 -15.30 -8.63
N GLN A 411 -5.69 -16.51 -9.14
CA GLN A 411 -4.67 -17.56 -9.21
C GLN A 411 -3.65 -17.21 -10.31
N MET A 412 -2.42 -16.84 -9.92
CA MET A 412 -1.34 -16.46 -10.85
C MET A 412 -0.38 -17.61 -11.17
N GLY A 413 -0.75 -18.83 -10.78
CA GLY A 413 -0.06 -20.06 -11.12
C GLY A 413 1.22 -20.28 -10.32
N ARG A 414 1.78 -21.48 -10.51
CA ARG A 414 2.91 -21.98 -9.70
C ARG A 414 4.22 -21.19 -9.85
N GLN A 415 4.40 -20.43 -10.93
CA GLN A 415 5.63 -19.65 -11.14
C GLN A 415 5.72 -18.43 -10.23
N LEU A 416 4.57 -17.85 -9.90
CA LEU A 416 4.43 -16.74 -8.97
C LEU A 416 3.97 -17.19 -7.59
N ALA A 417 3.91 -18.50 -7.34
CA ALA A 417 3.55 -19.01 -6.03
C ALA A 417 4.66 -18.78 -5.01
N ASP A 418 4.27 -18.41 -3.79
CA ASP A 418 5.19 -18.41 -2.66
C ASP A 418 5.70 -19.82 -2.32
N PRO A 419 6.85 -19.89 -1.61
CA PRO A 419 7.13 -21.03 -0.76
C PRO A 419 5.95 -21.38 0.18
N PRO A 420 5.75 -22.66 0.53
CA PRO A 420 4.69 -23.06 1.45
C PRO A 420 4.79 -22.36 2.81
N GLY A 421 3.68 -21.76 3.24
CA GLY A 421 3.52 -21.14 4.55
C GLY A 421 2.20 -20.37 4.63
N PRO A 422 1.51 -20.38 5.79
CA PRO A 422 0.20 -19.76 5.89
C PRO A 422 0.32 -18.23 5.90
N GLN A 423 -0.40 -17.58 4.98
CA GLN A 423 -0.65 -16.13 5.02
C GLN A 423 -2.13 -15.91 5.29
N HIS A 424 -2.42 -15.13 6.33
CA HIS A 424 -3.77 -14.95 6.83
C HIS A 424 -4.28 -13.55 6.49
N PRO A 425 -5.46 -13.42 5.86
CA PRO A 425 -6.12 -12.13 5.76
C PRO A 425 -6.48 -11.64 7.16
N LEU A 426 -6.44 -10.33 7.37
CA LEU A 426 -6.66 -9.67 8.65
C LEU A 426 -8.04 -9.01 8.70
N THR A 427 -8.59 -8.93 9.90
CA THR A 427 -9.72 -8.04 10.22
C THR A 427 -9.18 -6.65 10.57
N ALA A 428 -10.05 -5.64 10.64
CA ALA A 428 -9.67 -4.29 11.09
C ALA A 428 -9.17 -4.22 12.55
N ASN A 429 -9.41 -5.28 13.32
CA ASN A 429 -8.86 -5.47 14.67
C ASN A 429 -7.39 -5.92 14.66
N GLY A 430 -6.75 -6.05 13.49
CA GLY A 430 -5.39 -6.54 13.36
C GLY A 430 -5.23 -8.05 13.64
N THR A 431 -6.32 -8.80 13.73
CA THR A 431 -6.27 -10.27 13.94
C THR A 431 -6.51 -11.02 12.63
N PRO A 432 -5.92 -12.22 12.47
CA PRO A 432 -6.32 -13.14 11.40
C PRO A 432 -7.84 -13.35 11.35
N LEU A 433 -8.39 -13.33 10.14
CA LEU A 433 -9.75 -13.79 9.88
C LEU A 433 -9.86 -15.27 10.25
N THR A 434 -10.97 -15.63 10.89
CA THR A 434 -11.27 -17.00 11.29
C THR A 434 -12.58 -17.44 10.63
N ILE A 435 -12.57 -18.61 9.98
CA ILE A 435 -13.71 -19.26 9.35
C ILE A 435 -13.89 -20.62 10.04
N ASP A 436 -15.07 -20.90 10.59
CA ASP A 436 -15.37 -22.14 11.31
C ASP A 436 -14.37 -22.51 12.42
N GLY A 437 -13.80 -21.49 13.09
CA GLY A 437 -12.82 -21.67 14.16
C GLY A 437 -11.37 -21.80 13.69
N GLU A 438 -11.12 -21.86 12.39
CA GLU A 438 -9.79 -21.95 11.78
C GLU A 438 -9.38 -20.65 11.11
N LYS A 439 -8.08 -20.32 11.11
CA LYS A 439 -7.61 -19.10 10.43
C LYS A 439 -7.73 -19.27 8.91
N ALA A 440 -8.34 -18.31 8.25
CA ALA A 440 -8.38 -18.25 6.79
C ALA A 440 -6.94 -18.19 6.22
N VAL A 441 -6.69 -18.87 5.10
CA VAL A 441 -5.37 -18.90 4.44
C VAL A 441 -5.53 -18.52 2.99
N VAL A 442 -4.69 -17.60 2.52
CA VAL A 442 -4.56 -17.29 1.09
C VAL A 442 -3.53 -18.25 0.48
N ASP A 443 -3.93 -18.91 -0.61
CA ASP A 443 -3.07 -19.87 -1.31
C ASP A 443 -1.76 -19.20 -1.81
N PRO A 444 -0.62 -19.92 -1.83
CA PRO A 444 0.65 -19.38 -2.30
C PRO A 444 0.61 -18.75 -3.70
N GLY A 445 -0.17 -19.30 -4.63
CA GLY A 445 -0.29 -18.81 -6.02
C GLY A 445 -1.32 -17.68 -6.20
N VAL A 446 -2.08 -17.33 -5.17
CA VAL A 446 -3.17 -16.35 -5.25
C VAL A 446 -2.69 -14.95 -4.87
N TRP A 447 -2.97 -13.94 -5.70
CA TRP A 447 -2.50 -12.57 -5.53
C TRP A 447 -3.60 -11.56 -5.80
N LEU A 448 -3.57 -10.43 -5.10
CA LEU A 448 -4.41 -9.27 -5.44
C LEU A 448 -3.91 -8.68 -6.76
N THR A 449 -4.82 -8.27 -7.64
CA THR A 449 -4.46 -7.47 -8.82
C THR A 449 -3.74 -6.20 -8.38
N ALA A 450 -2.51 -5.99 -8.86
CA ALA A 450 -1.78 -4.76 -8.57
C ALA A 450 -2.35 -3.58 -9.38
N GLU A 451 -2.51 -2.42 -8.75
CA GLU A 451 -2.91 -1.18 -9.39
C GLU A 451 -1.78 -0.65 -10.28
N LEU A 452 -2.06 -0.45 -11.58
CA LEU A 452 -1.04 -0.05 -12.56
C LEU A 452 -0.87 1.47 -12.75
N TRP A 453 -1.68 2.31 -12.11
CA TRP A 453 -1.64 3.77 -12.28
C TRP A 453 -0.28 4.43 -12.07
N GLY A 454 0.65 3.77 -11.36
CA GLY A 454 2.02 4.24 -11.11
C GLY A 454 3.09 3.25 -11.57
N VAL A 455 2.74 2.24 -12.37
CA VAL A 455 3.64 1.12 -12.72
C VAL A 455 4.88 1.57 -13.51
N GLY A 456 4.79 2.71 -14.22
CA GLY A 456 5.92 3.34 -14.90
C GLY A 456 6.95 3.96 -13.96
N SER A 457 6.61 4.13 -12.68
CA SER A 457 7.47 4.74 -11.65
C SER A 457 7.98 3.77 -10.58
N THR A 458 7.33 2.62 -10.37
CA THR A 458 7.49 1.81 -9.14
C THR A 458 8.19 0.45 -9.34
N GLY A 459 9.27 0.41 -10.13
CA GLY A 459 10.08 -0.80 -10.31
C GLY A 459 11.09 -1.06 -9.17
N PRO A 460 11.68 -2.27 -9.10
CA PRO A 460 11.44 -3.43 -9.96
C PRO A 460 10.08 -4.10 -9.69
N TRP A 461 9.59 -4.89 -10.65
CA TRP A 461 8.20 -5.35 -10.67
C TRP A 461 8.01 -6.76 -10.09
N LEU A 462 6.73 -7.09 -9.85
CA LEU A 462 6.21 -8.28 -9.16
C LEU A 462 6.43 -8.24 -7.64
N HIS A 463 5.77 -9.17 -6.95
CA HIS A 463 5.66 -9.21 -5.49
C HIS A 463 7.00 -9.40 -4.75
N ASP A 464 8.07 -9.73 -5.47
CA ASP A 464 9.41 -10.00 -4.93
C ASP A 464 10.53 -9.28 -5.72
N SER A 465 10.20 -8.29 -6.54
CA SER A 465 11.15 -7.52 -7.36
C SER A 465 11.94 -8.36 -8.38
N ARG A 466 11.48 -9.58 -8.75
CA ARG A 466 12.24 -10.45 -9.67
C ARG A 466 12.29 -9.95 -11.11
N ALA A 467 11.33 -9.12 -11.54
CA ALA A 467 11.29 -8.61 -12.90
C ALA A 467 11.99 -7.26 -12.98
N GLY A 468 13.06 -7.20 -13.78
CA GLY A 468 13.83 -5.99 -14.05
C GLY A 468 13.25 -5.15 -15.20
N THR A 469 12.24 -5.65 -15.91
CA THR A 469 11.50 -4.93 -16.96
C THR A 469 9.99 -5.25 -16.90
N LEU A 470 9.16 -4.35 -17.44
CA LEU A 470 7.73 -4.60 -17.63
C LEU A 470 7.47 -5.79 -18.58
N ASP A 471 8.30 -5.99 -19.61
CA ASP A 471 8.18 -7.14 -20.51
C ASP A 471 8.39 -8.47 -19.75
N GLU A 472 9.42 -8.52 -18.91
CA GLU A 472 9.64 -9.66 -18.01
C GLU A 472 8.44 -9.85 -17.08
N ALA A 473 7.95 -8.78 -16.44
CA ALA A 473 6.82 -8.84 -15.51
C ALA A 473 5.56 -9.42 -16.19
N ILE A 474 5.21 -8.95 -17.40
CA ILE A 474 4.06 -9.46 -18.15
C ILE A 474 4.25 -10.94 -18.50
N ARG A 475 5.46 -11.35 -18.92
CA ARG A 475 5.73 -12.75 -19.26
C ARG A 475 5.61 -13.71 -18.09
N TRP A 476 5.87 -13.24 -16.87
CA TRP A 476 5.71 -13.99 -15.62
C TRP A 476 4.25 -14.24 -15.20
N HIS A 477 3.27 -13.59 -15.84
CA HIS A 477 1.85 -13.85 -15.57
C HIS A 477 1.37 -15.21 -16.08
N GLY A 478 2.24 -15.97 -16.75
CA GLY A 478 1.99 -17.32 -17.23
C GLY A 478 3.31 -18.03 -17.52
N GLU A 479 3.24 -19.17 -18.18
CA GLU A 479 4.41 -19.98 -18.53
C GLU A 479 4.31 -20.52 -19.97
N ASP A 480 5.45 -20.84 -20.58
CA ASP A 480 5.48 -21.31 -21.98
C ASP A 480 4.91 -22.73 -22.17
N ASP A 481 4.91 -23.54 -21.10
CA ASP A 481 4.31 -24.90 -21.07
C ASP A 481 3.33 -25.00 -19.89
N PRO A 482 2.15 -24.35 -20.01
CA PRO A 482 1.26 -24.20 -18.88
C PRO A 482 0.45 -25.47 -18.60
N PRO A 483 0.13 -25.76 -17.32
CA PRO A 483 -0.83 -26.79 -16.95
C PRO A 483 -2.14 -26.65 -17.72
N ALA A 484 -2.86 -27.75 -17.92
CA ALA A 484 -4.11 -27.73 -18.66
C ALA A 484 -5.15 -26.78 -18.00
N PRO A 485 -6.07 -26.18 -18.78
CA PRO A 485 -7.17 -25.40 -18.22
C PRO A 485 -7.91 -26.16 -17.11
N GLY A 486 -8.14 -25.48 -15.98
CA GLY A 486 -8.76 -26.06 -14.77
C GLY A 486 -7.79 -26.70 -13.78
N ASP A 487 -6.49 -26.81 -14.11
CA ASP A 487 -5.46 -27.19 -13.14
C ASP A 487 -5.20 -26.03 -12.16
N ALA A 488 -5.15 -26.32 -10.86
CA ALA A 488 -4.94 -25.32 -9.81
C ALA A 488 -3.59 -24.58 -9.92
N GLY A 489 -2.60 -25.16 -10.61
CA GLY A 489 -1.31 -24.54 -10.87
C GLY A 489 -1.26 -23.63 -12.10
N ARG A 490 -2.34 -23.57 -12.91
CA ARG A 490 -2.43 -22.70 -14.09
C ARG A 490 -2.78 -21.28 -13.67
N SER A 491 -2.09 -20.29 -14.25
CA SER A 491 -2.45 -18.88 -14.08
C SER A 491 -3.73 -18.53 -14.83
N GLU A 492 -4.61 -17.74 -14.20
CA GLU A 492 -5.78 -17.12 -14.85
C GLU A 492 -5.38 -16.14 -15.95
N ALA A 493 -4.18 -15.56 -15.88
CA ALA A 493 -3.66 -14.62 -16.87
C ALA A 493 -2.88 -15.29 -18.01
N GLN A 494 -2.88 -16.62 -18.10
CA GLN A 494 -2.07 -17.36 -19.07
C GLN A 494 -2.39 -16.96 -20.52
N GLU A 495 -3.67 -16.90 -20.87
CA GLU A 495 -4.14 -16.54 -22.20
C GLU A 495 -3.74 -15.10 -22.55
N SER A 496 -3.89 -14.16 -21.62
CA SER A 496 -3.51 -12.75 -21.83
C SER A 496 -2.00 -12.60 -22.00
N ARG A 497 -1.21 -13.35 -21.23
CA ARG A 497 0.25 -13.43 -21.38
C ARG A 497 0.66 -13.95 -22.74
N ASP A 498 0.03 -15.01 -23.23
CA ASP A 498 0.36 -15.61 -24.53
C ASP A 498 -0.06 -14.70 -25.69
N ALA A 499 -1.21 -14.02 -25.57
CA ALA A 499 -1.64 -12.99 -26.52
C ALA A 499 -0.64 -11.82 -26.59
N TYR A 500 -0.16 -11.34 -25.43
CA TYR A 500 0.91 -10.34 -25.36
C TYR A 500 2.20 -10.81 -26.05
N ALA A 501 2.63 -12.04 -25.78
CA ALA A 501 3.84 -12.61 -26.38
C ALA A 501 3.73 -12.73 -27.91
N ALA A 502 2.52 -12.96 -28.42
CA ALA A 502 2.20 -13.08 -29.85
C ALA A 502 2.04 -11.74 -30.58
N LEU A 503 1.96 -10.60 -29.86
CA LEU A 503 1.87 -9.28 -30.48
C LEU A 503 3.06 -9.01 -31.43
N ALA A 504 2.77 -8.27 -32.50
CA ALA A 504 3.83 -7.71 -33.33
C ALA A 504 4.72 -6.80 -32.47
N ALA A 505 6.02 -6.74 -32.79
CA ALA A 505 6.99 -6.00 -31.98
C ALA A 505 6.60 -4.54 -31.74
N THR A 506 5.96 -3.89 -32.73
CA THR A 506 5.47 -2.52 -32.62
C THR A 506 4.28 -2.38 -31.66
N ASP A 507 3.36 -3.34 -31.64
CA ASP A 507 2.22 -3.32 -30.71
C ASP A 507 2.65 -3.62 -29.28
N ARG A 508 3.61 -4.55 -29.13
CA ARG A 508 4.23 -4.83 -27.83
C ARG A 508 4.93 -3.60 -27.26
N GLU A 509 5.72 -2.90 -28.08
CA GLU A 509 6.38 -1.65 -27.65
C GLU A 509 5.37 -0.54 -27.33
N ALA A 510 4.27 -0.44 -28.10
CA ALA A 510 3.20 0.51 -27.82
C ALA A 510 2.57 0.23 -26.45
N LEU A 511 2.24 -1.03 -26.14
CA LEU A 511 1.70 -1.44 -24.84
C LEU A 511 2.67 -1.11 -23.70
N LEU A 512 3.96 -1.42 -23.84
CA LEU A 512 4.99 -1.06 -22.86
C LEU A 512 5.14 0.46 -22.70
N THR A 513 4.92 1.23 -23.77
CA THR A 513 4.91 2.71 -23.73
C THR A 513 3.70 3.24 -22.98
N PHE A 514 2.53 2.64 -23.19
CA PHE A 514 1.33 2.94 -22.41
C PHE A 514 1.56 2.69 -20.91
N LEU A 515 2.09 1.53 -20.51
CA LEU A 515 2.37 1.25 -19.09
C LEU A 515 3.40 2.22 -18.49
N ARG A 516 4.47 2.55 -19.23
CA ARG A 516 5.46 3.56 -18.80
C ARG A 516 4.86 4.96 -18.67
N SER A 517 3.75 5.24 -19.34
CA SER A 517 3.06 6.53 -19.25
C SER A 517 2.20 6.67 -17.99
N LEU A 518 2.00 5.59 -17.22
CA LEU A 518 1.28 5.60 -15.94
C LEU A 518 2.29 5.86 -14.82
N GLN A 519 2.37 7.10 -14.34
CA GLN A 519 3.45 7.57 -13.49
C GLN A 519 2.96 8.64 -12.49
N THR A 520 3.78 8.94 -11.49
CA THR A 520 3.53 10.09 -10.62
C THR A 520 4.21 11.38 -11.13
N ARG A 521 4.05 12.50 -10.40
CA ARG A 521 4.72 13.79 -10.62
C ARG A 521 6.24 13.77 -10.40
N ALA A 522 6.83 12.70 -9.87
CA ALA A 522 8.26 12.63 -9.58
C ALA A 522 9.08 12.94 -10.85
N ALA A 523 9.71 14.12 -10.82
CA ALA A 523 10.40 14.75 -11.92
C ALA A 523 11.58 13.91 -12.45
N PRO A 524 11.98 14.10 -13.73
CA PRO A 524 13.17 13.48 -14.27
C PRO A 524 14.43 14.01 -13.58
N GLY A 525 15.06 13.19 -12.76
CA GLY A 525 16.43 13.39 -12.27
C GLY A 525 16.57 14.36 -11.09
N GLY A 526 16.87 13.81 -9.93
CA GLY A 526 17.40 14.53 -8.77
C GLY A 526 17.98 13.51 -7.81
N ASN A 527 19.31 13.36 -7.85
CA ASN A 527 20.08 12.72 -6.78
C ASN A 527 19.97 13.55 -5.51
#